data_AF-A0A1I1W7C2-F1
#
_entry.id   AF-A0A1I1W7C2-F1
#
_cell.length_a   1.000
_cell.length_b   1.000
_cell.length_c   1.000
_cell.angle_alpha   90.00
_cell.angle_beta   90.00
_cell.angle_gamma   90.00
#
_symmetry.space_group_name_H-M   'P 1'
#
loop_
_entity.id
_entity.type
_entity.pdbx_description
1 polymer ?
#
loop_
_entity_poly.entity_id
_entity_poly.type
_entity_poly.pdbx_seq_one_letter_code
_entity_poly.pdbx_strand_id
1 'polypeptide(L)' 'MSEFTEVEQPFLEQLQGLGWDIIDQGPEIPADPARSRRATFRQWLLPEVFNQAVAAINPGGGCGT' A
#
# COMPACT_ATOMS: atom_id res chain seq x y z
N MET A 1 -23.30 11.98 -0.19
CA MET A 1 -22.58 10.74 0.16
C MET A 1 -22.68 9.83 -1.06
N SER A 2 -21.72 9.84 -1.99
CA SER A 2 -21.84 8.94 -3.15
C SER A 2 -20.54 8.61 -3.89
N GLU A 3 -19.42 9.29 -3.70
CA GLU A 3 -18.22 8.99 -4.52
C GLU A 3 -17.41 7.81 -3.97
N PHE A 4 -17.14 7.79 -2.66
CA PHE A 4 -16.39 6.72 -2.03
C PHE A 4 -17.05 5.34 -2.23
N THR A 5 -18.35 5.22 -1.94
CA THR A 5 -19.05 3.93 -1.97
C THR A 5 -19.39 3.45 -3.39
N GLU A 6 -19.69 4.36 -4.32
CA GLU A 6 -20.12 3.99 -5.67
C GLU A 6 -18.98 3.95 -6.69
N VAL A 7 -17.83 4.56 -6.39
CA VAL A 7 -16.71 4.69 -7.33
C VAL A 7 -15.41 4.19 -6.73
N GLU A 8 -14.97 4.77 -5.60
CA GLU A 8 -13.64 4.44 -5.06
C GLU A 8 -13.57 3.01 -4.54
N GLN A 9 -14.52 2.60 -3.71
CA GLN A 9 -14.60 1.26 -3.15
C GLN A 9 -14.65 0.16 -4.24
N PRO A 10 -15.57 0.19 -5.22
CA PRO A 10 -15.60 -0.85 -6.25
C PRO A 10 -14.33 -0.84 -7.13
N PHE A 11 -13.70 0.32 -7.34
CA PHE A 11 -12.42 0.40 -8.04
C PHE A 11 -11.27 -0.25 -7.24
N LEU A 12 -11.23 -0.02 -5.93
CA LEU A 12 -10.27 -0.66 -5.03
C LEU A 12 -10.46 -2.19 -4.99
N GLU A 13 -11.70 -2.66 -4.95
CA GLU A 13 -12.04 -4.09 -5.01
C GLU A 13 -11.57 -4.73 -6.34
N GLN A 14 -11.71 -4.03 -7.47
CA GLN A 14 -11.20 -4.49 -8.77
C GLN A 14 -9.68 -4.61 -8.77
N LEU A 15 -8.96 -3.62 -8.24
CA LEU A 15 -7.50 -3.68 -8.15
C LEU A 15 -7.03 -4.82 -7.25
N GLN A 16 -7.71 -5.05 -6.12
CA GLN A 16 -7.46 -6.20 -5.25
C GLN A 16 -7.65 -7.52 -6.00
N GLY A 17 -8.69 -7.65 -6.82
CA GLY A 17 -8.93 -8.83 -7.68
C GLY A 17 -7.83 -9.07 -8.72
N LEU A 18 -7.11 -8.03 -9.12
CA LEU A 18 -5.94 -8.11 -10.00
C LEU A 18 -4.63 -8.43 -9.25
N GLY A 19 -4.70 -8.63 -7.93
CA GLY A 19 -3.54 -8.93 -7.08
C GLY A 19 -2.78 -7.69 -6.60
N TRP A 20 -3.35 -6.49 -6.72
CA TRP A 20 -2.74 -5.30 -6.13
C TRP A 20 -2.95 -5.27 -4.62
N ASP A 21 -1.93 -4.83 -3.89
CA ASP A 21 -2.02 -4.54 -2.46
C ASP A 21 -2.65 -3.15 -2.28
N ILE A 22 -3.80 -3.10 -1.60
CA ILE A 22 -4.61 -1.90 -1.47
C ILE A 22 -4.58 -1.39 -0.03
N ILE A 23 -4.36 -0.09 0.11
CA ILE A 23 -4.40 0.60 1.41
C ILE A 23 -5.62 1.51 1.43
N ASP A 24 -6.71 1.02 2.02
CA ASP A 24 -7.92 1.81 2.23
C ASP A 24 -7.83 2.66 3.51
N GLN A 25 -7.91 3.98 3.33
CA GLN A 25 -7.89 4.95 4.43
C GLN A 25 -9.30 5.34 4.89
N GLY A 26 -10.33 4.89 4.17
CA GLY A 26 -11.73 5.21 4.43
C GLY A 26 -12.12 6.62 3.98
N PRO A 27 -13.38 7.01 4.20
CA PRO A 27 -13.94 8.30 3.77
C PRO A 27 -13.60 9.47 4.72
N GLU A 28 -12.93 9.20 5.83
CA GLU A 28 -12.58 10.18 6.87
C GLU A 28 -11.20 10.80 6.64
N ILE A 29 -10.97 11.98 7.24
CA ILE A 29 -9.66 12.63 7.14
C ILE A 29 -8.60 11.73 7.82
N PRO A 30 -7.53 11.34 7.12
CA PRO A 30 -6.50 10.48 7.69
C PRO A 30 -5.84 11.13 8.91
N ALA A 31 -6.11 10.58 10.09
CA ALA A 31 -5.52 11.04 11.35
C ALA A 31 -4.22 10.32 11.71
N ASP A 32 -4.05 9.08 11.22
CA ASP A 32 -2.91 8.24 11.50
C ASP A 32 -2.06 7.99 10.23
N PRO A 33 -0.82 8.51 10.17
CA PRO A 33 0.07 8.27 9.03
C PRO A 33 0.48 6.80 8.88
N ALA A 34 0.46 6.02 9.97
CA ALA A 34 0.88 4.62 9.96
C ALA A 34 -0.04 3.76 9.08
N ARG A 35 -1.34 4.11 8.96
CA ARG A 35 -2.28 3.45 8.03
C ARG A 35 -1.80 3.49 6.58
N SER A 36 -1.08 4.53 6.19
CA SER A 36 -0.47 4.69 4.86
C SER A 36 0.94 4.09 4.75
N ARG A 37 1.36 3.28 5.75
CA ARG A 37 2.72 2.75 5.93
C ARG A 37 3.79 3.83 6.12
N ARG A 38 3.40 5.04 6.55
CA ARG A 38 4.31 6.18 6.78
C ARG A 38 4.51 6.41 8.27
N ALA A 39 5.73 6.80 8.66
CA ALA A 39 6.01 7.25 10.02
C ALA A 39 5.43 8.66 10.28
N THR A 40 5.39 9.52 9.26
CA THR A 40 4.81 10.87 9.35
C THR A 40 4.19 11.31 8.02
N PHE A 41 3.24 12.25 8.04
CA PHE A 41 2.65 12.81 6.81
C PHE A 41 3.66 13.60 5.93
N ARG A 42 4.80 14.03 6.50
CA ARG A 42 5.88 14.69 5.75
C ARG A 42 6.75 13.72 4.96
N GLN A 43 6.62 12.43 5.23
CA GLN A 43 7.38 11.40 4.55
C GLN A 43 6.80 11.18 3.14
N TRP A 44 7.64 11.39 2.12
CA TRP A 44 7.26 11.25 0.71
C TRP A 44 7.65 9.90 0.11
N LEU A 45 8.67 9.24 0.66
CA LEU A 45 9.11 7.92 0.24
C LEU A 45 8.80 6.87 1.30
N LEU A 46 8.49 5.65 0.87
CA LEU A 46 8.31 4.46 1.71
C LEU A 46 9.54 3.55 1.60
N PRO A 47 10.67 3.90 2.23
CA PRO A 47 11.92 3.16 2.05
C PRO A 47 11.79 1.70 2.50
N GLU A 48 11.04 1.43 3.57
CA GLU A 48 10.82 0.07 4.06
C GLU A 48 10.06 -0.80 3.05
N VAL A 49 8.94 -0.28 2.54
CA VAL A 49 8.14 -0.96 1.50
C VAL A 49 8.96 -1.16 0.23
N PHE A 50 9.75 -0.17 -0.17
CA PHE A 50 10.64 -0.26 -1.32
C PHE A 50 11.68 -1.37 -1.14
N ASN A 51 12.38 -1.39 -0.01
CA ASN A 51 13.40 -2.40 0.27
C ASN A 51 12.79 -3.81 0.33
N GLN A 52 11.62 -3.97 0.94
CA GLN A 52 10.89 -5.24 0.97
C GLN A 52 10.49 -5.70 -0.44
N ALA A 53 9.98 -4.79 -1.28
CA ALA A 53 9.62 -5.11 -2.66
C ALA A 53 10.84 -5.52 -3.50
N VAL A 54 11.95 -4.78 -3.39
CA VAL A 54 13.19 -5.11 -4.11
C VAL A 54 13.77 -6.45 -3.63
N ALA A 55 13.73 -6.73 -2.33
CA ALA A 55 14.17 -8.01 -1.78
C ALA A 55 13.28 -9.18 -2.22
N ALA A 56 11.97 -8.97 -2.35
CA ALA A 56 11.05 -9.98 -2.87
C ALA A 56 11.27 -10.29 -4.36
N ILE A 57 11.67 -9.30 -5.15
CA ILE A 57 12.05 -9.48 -6.57
C ILE A 57 13.41 -10.18 -6.69
N ASN A 58 14.33 -9.88 -5.76
CA ASN A 58 15.68 -10.43 -5.74
C ASN A 58 15.91 -11.28 -4.48
N PRO A 59 15.19 -12.41 -4.32
CA PRO A 59 15.49 -13.34 -3.25
C PRO A 59 16.85 -13.92 -3.59
N GLY A 60 17.90 -13.47 -2.89
CA GLY A 60 19.29 -13.77 -3.23
C GLY A 60 19.43 -15.22 -3.68
N GLY A 61 19.75 -15.42 -4.97
CA GLY A 61 19.90 -16.75 -5.54
C GLY A 61 20.84 -17.53 -4.64
N GLY A 62 20.37 -18.69 -4.15
CA GLY A 62 21.02 -19.45 -3.09
C GLY A 62 22.54 -19.44 -3.22
N CYS A 63 23.20 -18.67 -2.36
CA CYS A 63 24.61 -18.83 -2.12
C CYS A 63 24.70 -19.73 -0.89
N GLY A 64 24.87 -21.02 -1.14
CA GLY A 64 25.02 -22.01 -0.10
C GLY A 64 26.27 -21.76 0.74
N THR A 65 26.10 -21.89 2.06
CA THR A 65 26.92 -22.65 3.01
C THR A 65 26.14 -22.75 4.30
#